data_AF-A0A961CMM0-F1
#
_entry.id   AF-A0A961CMM0-F1
#
_cell.length_a   1.000
_cell.length_b   1.000
_cell.length_c   1.000
_cell.angle_alpha   90.00
_cell.angle_beta   90.00
_cell.angle_gamma   90.00
#
_symmetry.space_group_name_H-M   'P 1'
#
loop_
_entity.id
_entity.type
_entity.pdbx_description
1 polymer ?
#
loop_
_entity_poly.entity_id
_entity_poly.type
_entity_poly.pdbx_seq_one_letter_code
_entity_poly.pdbx_strand_id
1 'polypeptide(L)' 'PDAMVAAEYESVDFHAGREAMFRDKQRLAGIQEAGWILVPMVVADVRRTPARLCERIRVHLDRASRLP' A
#
# COMPACT_ATOMS: atom_id res chain seq x y z
N PRO A 1 14.05 -1.58 -7.58
CA PRO A 1 12.70 -2.11 -7.36
C PRO A 1 11.97 -2.17 -8.70
N ASP A 2 11.92 -3.34 -9.32
CA ASP A 2 11.64 -3.44 -10.77
C ASP A 2 10.15 -3.38 -11.09
N ALA A 3 9.29 -3.79 -10.15
CA ALA A 3 7.84 -3.83 -10.34
C ALA A 3 7.11 -2.56 -9.84
N MET A 4 7.81 -1.58 -9.27
CA MET A 4 7.20 -0.36 -8.69
C MET A 4 6.06 -0.64 -7.68
N VAL A 5 6.11 -1.77 -6.97
CA VAL A 5 5.15 -2.14 -5.92
C VAL A 5 5.82 -1.99 -4.55
N ALA A 6 5.13 -1.36 -3.61
CA ALA A 6 5.54 -1.25 -2.21
C ALA A 6 4.39 -1.64 -1.28
N ALA A 7 4.68 -2.43 -0.25
CA ALA A 7 3.74 -2.68 0.85
C ALA A 7 4.02 -1.68 1.98
N GLU A 8 2.98 -0.99 2.44
CA GLU A 8 3.09 0.03 3.48
C GLU A 8 2.41 -0.44 4.76
N TYR A 9 3.15 -0.45 5.87
CA TYR A 9 2.57 -0.68 7.18
C TYR A 9 1.93 0.59 7.74
N GLU A 10 0.62 0.53 7.98
CA GLU A 10 -0.17 1.61 8.58
C GLU A 10 -0.45 1.34 10.06
N SER A 11 -0.21 2.35 10.89
CA SER A 11 -0.58 2.32 12.31
C SER A 11 -1.90 3.06 12.50
N VAL A 12 -2.98 2.31 12.69
CA VAL A 12 -4.35 2.86 12.80
C VAL A 12 -4.48 3.90 13.93
N ASP A 13 -3.67 3.77 14.99
CA ASP A 13 -3.71 4.66 16.15
C ASP A 13 -3.13 6.07 15.89
N PHE A 14 -2.40 6.28 14.78
CA PHE A 14 -1.70 7.54 14.50
C PHE A 14 -2.40 8.47 13.48
N HIS A 15 -3.52 8.05 12.88
CA HIS A 15 -4.21 8.80 11.82
C HIS A 15 -5.53 9.46 12.27
N ALA A 16 -5.63 9.91 13.52
CA ALA A 16 -6.84 10.55 14.04
C ALA A 16 -6.89 12.05 13.69
N GLY A 17 -7.66 12.42 12.67
CA GLY A 17 -8.04 13.82 12.40
C GLY A 17 -8.18 14.19 10.92
N ARG A 18 -8.95 15.24 10.63
CA ARG A 18 -9.20 15.73 9.25
C ARG A 18 -7.90 16.12 8.54
N GLU A 19 -6.97 16.78 9.22
CA GLU A 19 -5.68 17.18 8.65
C GLU A 19 -4.77 16.00 8.34
N ALA A 20 -4.74 14.99 9.22
CA ALA A 20 -4.00 13.76 8.98
C ALA A 20 -4.52 13.07 7.71
N MET A 21 -5.84 12.95 7.55
CA MET A 21 -6.45 12.39 6.35
C MET A 21 -6.06 13.15 5.07
N PHE A 22 -6.02 14.49 5.10
CA PHE A 22 -5.60 15.27 3.92
C PHE A 22 -4.13 15.05 3.57
N ARG A 23 -3.24 15.01 4.57
CA ARG A 23 -1.83 14.70 4.35
C ARG A 23 -1.63 13.30 3.77
N ASP A 24 -2.35 12.30 4.29
CA ASP A 24 -2.26 10.92 3.79
C ASP A 24 -2.74 10.83 2.34
N LYS A 25 -3.82 11.53 1.98
CA LYS A 25 -4.30 11.59 0.59
C LYS A 25 -3.31 12.26 -0.35
N GLN A 26 -2.71 13.38 0.06
CA GLN A 26 -1.69 14.06 -0.74
C GLN A 26 -0.46 13.19 -0.95
N ARG A 27 -0.02 12.50 0.11
CA ARG A 27 1.09 11.55 0.02
C ARG A 27 0.77 10.40 -0.93
N LEU A 28 -0.42 9.82 -0.82
CA LEU A 28 -0.86 8.72 -1.70
C LEU A 28 -0.92 9.18 -3.16
N ALA A 29 -1.42 10.38 -3.43
CA ALA A 29 -1.47 10.95 -4.77
C ALA A 29 -0.05 11.08 -5.37
N GLY A 30 0.90 11.64 -4.63
CA GLY A 30 2.29 11.77 -5.11
C GLY A 30 2.97 10.44 -5.40
N ILE A 31 2.70 9.40 -4.58
CA ILE A 31 3.21 8.04 -4.82
C ILE A 31 2.63 7.48 -6.12
N GLN A 32 1.32 7.65 -6.35
CA GLN A 32 0.65 7.19 -7.57
C GLN A 32 1.14 7.94 -8.82
N GLU A 33 1.32 9.26 -8.74
CA GLU A 33 1.88 10.09 -9.81
C GLU A 33 3.30 9.65 -10.20
N ALA A 34 4.09 9.18 -9.22
CA ALA A 34 5.41 8.59 -9.45
C ALA A 34 5.37 7.16 -10.01
N GLY A 35 4.18 6.63 -10.33
CA GLY A 35 3.98 5.30 -10.93
C GLY A 35 4.04 4.13 -9.95
N TRP A 36 4.04 4.41 -8.64
CA TRP A 36 4.10 3.36 -7.62
C TRP A 36 2.73 2.80 -7.26
N ILE A 37 2.67 1.48 -7.09
CA ILE A 37 1.53 0.76 -6.52
C ILE A 37 1.79 0.56 -5.02
N LEU A 38 0.95 1.16 -4.19
CA LEU A 38 1.03 1.04 -2.74
C LEU A 38 0.01 -0.01 -2.23
N VAL A 39 0.48 -0.98 -1.45
CA VAL A 39 -0.34 -2.01 -0.81
C VAL A 39 -0.39 -1.73 0.70
N PRO A 40 -1.40 -1.01 1.20
CA PRO A 40 -1.50 -0.70 2.62
C PRO A 40 -1.79 -1.98 3.43
N MET A 41 -1.13 -2.15 4.56
CA MET A 41 -1.28 -3.29 5.47
C MET A 41 -1.26 -2.81 6.92
N VAL A 42 -2.05 -3.48 7.76
CA VAL A 42 -2.05 -3.24 9.21
C VAL A 42 -1.49 -4.46 9.96
N VAL A 43 -1.28 -4.33 11.27
CA VAL A 43 -0.78 -5.44 12.11
C VAL A 43 -1.61 -6.72 11.99
N ALA A 44 -2.93 -6.59 11.77
CA ALA A 44 -3.81 -7.73 11.59
C ALA A 44 -3.53 -8.49 10.28
N ASP A 45 -3.17 -7.80 9.20
CA ASP A 45 -2.82 -8.43 7.93
C ASP A 45 -1.61 -9.35 8.12
N VAL A 46 -0.61 -8.92 8.90
CA VAL A 46 0.60 -9.70 9.17
C VAL A 46 0.35 -10.83 10.17
N ARG A 47 -0.34 -10.54 11.28
CA ARG A 47 -0.47 -11.48 12.41
C ARG A 47 -1.63 -12.45 12.29
N ARG A 48 -2.70 -12.06 11.60
CA ARG A 48 -3.95 -12.84 11.55
C ARG A 48 -4.21 -13.40 10.16
N THR A 49 -3.90 -12.66 9.11
CA THR A 49 -4.19 -13.06 7.72
C THR A 49 -3.00 -12.93 6.77
N PRO A 50 -1.80 -13.44 7.11
CA PRO A 50 -0.59 -13.25 6.29
C PRO A 50 -0.72 -13.80 4.87
N ALA A 51 -1.39 -14.94 4.70
CA ALA A 51 -1.64 -15.51 3.37
C ALA A 51 -2.45 -14.56 2.46
N ARG A 52 -3.43 -13.85 3.03
CA ARG A 52 -4.24 -12.86 2.30
C ARG A 52 -3.41 -11.63 1.93
N LEU A 53 -2.49 -11.20 2.80
CA LEU A 53 -1.54 -10.12 2.49
C LEU A 53 -0.61 -10.51 1.33
N CYS A 54 -0.01 -11.70 1.39
CA CYS A 54 0.84 -12.22 0.31
C CYS A 54 0.08 -12.28 -1.02
N GLU A 55 -1.17 -12.74 -0.99
CA GLU A 55 -2.00 -12.82 -2.18
C GLU A 55 -2.29 -11.43 -2.79
N ARG A 56 -2.58 -10.43 -1.95
CA ARG A 56 -2.73 -9.04 -2.41
C ARG A 56 -1.46 -8.53 -3.09
N ILE A 57 -0.30 -8.74 -2.45
CA ILE A 57 1.00 -8.34 -3.01
C ILE A 57 1.24 -9.03 -4.36
N ARG A 58 1.01 -10.35 -4.44
CA ARG A 58 1.14 -11.14 -5.67
C ARG A 58 0.28 -10.57 -6.80
N VAL A 59 -0.98 -10.26 -6.54
CA VAL A 59 -1.88 -9.67 -7.55
C VAL A 59 -1.33 -8.34 -8.10
N HIS A 60 -0.72 -7.51 -7.26
CA HIS A 60 -0.12 -6.26 -7.71
C HIS A 60 1.17 -6.47 -8.51
N LEU A 61 2.03 -7.42 -8.10
CA LEU A 61 3.23 -7.79 -8.84
C LEU A 61 2.90 -8.35 -10.23
N ASP A 62 1.92 -9.27 -10.31
CA ASP A 62 1.49 -9.88 -11.58
C ASP A 62 0.85 -8.88 -12.55
N ARG A 63 0.25 -7.81 -12.02
CA ARG A 63 -0.29 -6.71 -12.83
C ARG A 63 0.83 -5.81 -13.34
N ALA A 64 1.77 -5.45 -12.46
CA ALA A 64 2.91 -4.63 -12.82
C ALA A 64 3.78 -5.30 -13.90
N SER A 65 3.95 -6.61 -13.85
CA SER A 65 4.71 -7.37 -14.85
C SER A 65 4.03 -7.49 -16.22
N ARG A 66 2.77 -7.06 -16.34
CA ARG A 66 1.98 -7.09 -17.59
C ARG A 66 1.84 -5.71 -18.23
N LEU A 67 2.29 -4.65 -17.55
CA LEU A 67 2.35 -3.32 -18.14
C LEU A 67 3.51 -3.30 -19.17
N PRO A 68 3.27 -2.78 -20.38
CA PRO A 68 4.25 -2.77 -21.47
C PRO A 68 5.45 -1.86 -21.19
#